data_AF-M7NYN8-F1
#
_entry.id   AF-M7NYN8-F1
#
_cell.length_a   1.000
_cell.length_b   1.000
_cell.length_c   1.000
_cell.angle_alpha   90.00
_cell.angle_beta   90.00
_cell.angle_gamma   90.00
#
_symmetry.space_group_name_H-M   'P 1'
#
loop_
_entity.id
_entity.type
_entity.pdbx_description
1 polymer ?
#
loop_
_entity_poly.entity_id
_entity_poly.type
_entity_poly.pdbx_seq_one_letter_code
_entity_poly.pdbx_strand_id
1 'polypeptide(L)' 'MVEFDDDPEEILCHCSGTTRGKIKSLVDKGADSIDKVGKATGASFGCGACDYDVEQYIAELTAQ' A
#
# COMPACT_ATOMS: atom_id res chain seq x y z
N MET A 1 -14.03 -18.00 13.65
CA MET A 1 -12.73 -17.96 12.96
C MET A 1 -12.91 -16.96 11.84
N VAL A 2 -12.40 -15.76 12.00
CA VAL A 2 -12.14 -14.88 10.85
C VAL A 2 -10.71 -14.46 11.07
N GLU A 3 -9.84 -15.04 10.25
CA GLU A 3 -8.41 -14.78 10.26
C GLU A 3 -8.23 -13.28 9.99
N PHE A 4 -7.37 -12.65 10.79
CA PHE A 4 -6.93 -11.28 10.56
C PHE A 4 -5.99 -11.34 9.36
N ASP A 5 -6.57 -11.46 8.17
CA ASP A 5 -5.82 -11.71 6.96
C ASP A 5 -5.15 -10.41 6.50
N ASP A 6 -3.83 -10.44 6.47
CA ASP A 6 -3.00 -9.54 5.67
C ASP A 6 -3.19 -9.92 4.18
N ASP A 7 -4.43 -9.89 3.69
CA ASP A 7 -4.81 -10.36 2.37
C ASP A 7 -4.06 -9.53 1.31
N PRO A 8 -3.08 -10.11 0.60
CA PRO A 8 -2.30 -9.36 -0.39
C PRO A 8 -3.14 -8.98 -1.62
N GLU A 9 -4.29 -9.62 -1.78
CA GLU A 9 -5.29 -9.36 -2.82
C GLU A 9 -6.23 -8.21 -2.46
N GLU A 10 -6.24 -7.75 -1.21
CA GLU A 10 -7.09 -6.64 -0.80
C GLU A 10 -6.69 -5.34 -1.53
N ILE A 11 -7.64 -4.77 -2.27
CA ILE A 11 -7.45 -3.52 -3.00
C ILE A 11 -7.51 -2.35 -2.02
N LEU A 12 -6.36 -1.74 -1.72
CA LEU A 12 -6.28 -0.50 -0.95
C LEU A 12 -6.66 0.73 -1.77
N CYS A 13 -6.33 0.73 -3.06
CA CYS A 13 -6.66 1.84 -3.95
C CYS A 13 -7.51 1.36 -5.12
N HIS A 14 -8.82 1.58 -5.06
CA HIS A 14 -9.73 1.28 -6.16
C HIS A 14 -9.46 2.12 -7.42
N CYS A 15 -8.87 3.31 -7.26
CA CYS A 15 -8.57 4.23 -8.37
C CYS A 15 -7.46 3.67 -9.29
N SER A 16 -6.45 3.01 -8.72
CA SER A 16 -5.31 2.42 -9.45
C SER A 16 -5.33 0.89 -9.52
N GLY A 17 -6.20 0.24 -8.73
CA GLY A 17 -6.16 -1.21 -8.53
C GLY A 17 -4.98 -1.68 -7.70
N THR A 18 -4.43 -0.81 -6.84
CA THR A 18 -3.29 -1.16 -5.99
C THR A 18 -3.74 -1.99 -4.80
N THR A 19 -3.12 -3.14 -4.60
CA THR A 19 -3.41 -4.05 -3.49
C THR A 19 -2.38 -3.96 -2.37
N ARG A 20 -2.74 -4.41 -1.16
CA ARG A 20 -1.82 -4.50 0.00
C ARG A 20 -0.53 -5.23 -0.34
N GLY A 21 -0.63 -6.38 -1.00
CA GLY A 21 0.53 -7.18 -1.39
C GLY A 21 1.46 -6.44 -2.35
N LYS A 22 0.90 -5.58 -3.22
CA LYS A 22 1.68 -4.78 -4.15
C LYS A 22 2.49 -3.71 -3.43
N ILE A 23 1.91 -3.07 -2.41
CA ILE A 23 2.62 -2.10 -1.56
C ILE A 23 3.73 -2.80 -0.79
N LYS A 24 3.43 -3.92 -0.15
CA LYS A 24 4.43 -4.73 0.58
C LYS A 24 5.61 -5.13 -0.30
N SER A 25 5.35 -5.62 -1.51
CA SER A 25 6.40 -5.96 -2.48
C SER A 25 7.23 -4.76 -2.92
N LEU A 26 6.66 -3.55 -2.90
CA LEU A 26 7.40 -2.32 -3.21
C LEU A 26 8.24 -1.86 -2.02
N VAL A 27 7.71 -1.92 -0.80
CA VAL A 27 8.45 -1.64 0.42
C VAL A 27 9.67 -2.57 0.52
N ASP A 28 9.49 -3.87 0.25
CA ASP A 28 10.57 -4.88 0.19
C ASP A 28 11.64 -4.55 -0.87
N LYS A 29 11.25 -3.86 -1.95
CA LYS A 29 12.19 -3.34 -2.97
C LYS A 29 12.87 -2.03 -2.58
N GLY A 30 12.54 -1.44 -1.42
CA GLY A 30 13.06 -0.15 -0.94
C GLY A 30 12.13 1.05 -1.19
N ALA A 31 10.83 0.81 -1.27
CA ALA A 31 9.81 1.87 -1.34
C ALA A 31 9.28 2.22 0.05
N ASP A 32 10.01 3.04 0.79
CA ASP A 32 9.75 3.37 2.21
C ASP A 32 8.81 4.57 2.40
N SER A 33 8.09 4.99 1.37
CA SER A 33 7.24 6.19 1.42
C SER A 33 6.11 6.13 0.41
N ILE A 34 5.00 6.79 0.74
CA ILE A 34 3.84 6.91 -0.14
C ILE A 34 4.19 7.49 -1.52
N ASP A 35 5.12 8.44 -1.60
CA ASP A 35 5.56 9.00 -2.90
C ASP A 35 6.24 7.94 -3.79
N LYS A 36 7.07 7.06 -3.20
CA LYS A 36 7.72 5.98 -3.95
C LYS A 36 6.70 4.92 -4.38
N VAL A 37 5.81 4.53 -3.48
CA VAL A 37 4.73 3.56 -3.75
C VAL A 37 3.76 4.12 -4.79
N GLY A 38 3.33 5.36 -4.65
CA GLY A 38 2.48 6.09 -5.58
C GLY A 38 3.13 6.25 -6.95
N LYS A 39 4.43 6.55 -7.04
CA LYS A 39 5.16 6.55 -8.33
C LYS A 39 5.23 5.19 -8.99
N ALA A 40 5.36 4.11 -8.21
CA ALA A 40 5.45 2.77 -8.74
C ALA A 40 4.09 2.15 -9.11
N THR A 41 3.01 2.55 -8.43
CA THR A 41 1.67 1.93 -8.56
C THR A 41 0.61 2.84 -9.17
N GLY A 42 0.79 4.16 -9.08
CA GLY A 42 -0.25 5.14 -9.36
C GLY A 42 -1.28 5.30 -8.24
N ALA A 43 -1.14 4.61 -7.09
CA ALA A 43 -1.92 4.92 -5.89
C ALA A 43 -1.63 6.35 -5.42
N SER A 44 -2.52 6.95 -4.62
CA SER A 44 -2.44 8.33 -4.09
C SER A 44 -2.52 9.50 -5.09
N PHE A 45 -2.16 9.32 -6.37
CA PHE A 45 -2.12 10.42 -7.34
C PHE A 45 -3.48 10.81 -7.96
N GLY A 46 -4.51 9.98 -7.76
CA GLY A 46 -5.84 10.20 -8.34
C GLY A 46 -6.83 10.85 -7.37
N CYS A 47 -7.24 10.08 -6.37
CA CYS A 47 -8.38 10.40 -5.51
C CYS A 47 -8.00 10.77 -4.07
N GLY A 48 -6.77 10.51 -3.64
CA GLY A 48 -6.28 10.84 -2.29
C GLY A 48 -6.85 9.99 -1.15
N ALA A 49 -7.82 9.11 -1.42
CA ALA A 49 -8.58 8.41 -0.38
C ALA A 49 -7.79 7.30 0.32
N CYS A 50 -6.87 6.66 -0.40
CA CYS A 50 -6.04 5.59 0.14
C CYS A 50 -4.75 6.09 0.79
N ASP A 51 -4.48 7.40 0.77
CA ASP A 51 -3.18 7.94 1.18
C ASP A 51 -2.86 7.61 2.64
N TYR A 52 -3.83 7.83 3.53
CA TYR A 52 -3.64 7.54 4.94
C TYR A 52 -3.37 6.06 5.21
N ASP A 53 -4.19 5.15 4.65
CA ASP A 53 -4.02 3.70 4.82
C ASP A 53 -2.68 3.21 4.25
N VAL A 54 -2.30 3.71 3.07
CA VAL A 54 -1.02 3.37 2.41
C VAL A 54 0.16 3.84 3.26
N GLU A 55 0.12 5.07 3.76
CA GLU A 55 1.21 5.65 4.54
C GLU A 55 1.37 4.94 5.90
N GLN A 56 0.26 4.64 6.59
CA GLN A 56 0.29 3.84 7.82
C GLN A 56 0.85 2.44 7.55
N TYR A 57 0.37 1.77 6.50
CA TYR A 57 0.82 0.41 6.18
C TYR A 57 2.31 0.36 5.81
N ILE A 58 2.81 1.34 5.05
CA ILE A 58 4.25 1.47 4.77
C ILE A 58 5.04 1.72 6.06
N ALA A 59 4.55 2.59 6.95
CA ALA A 59 5.21 2.88 8.22
C ALA A 59 5.28 1.61 9.10
N GLU A 60 4.21 0.82 9.16
CA GLU A 60 4.21 -0.47 9.87
C GLU A 60 5.21 -1.46 9.27
N LEU A 61 5.28 -1.57 7.95
CA LEU A 61 6.21 -2.47 7.26
C LEU A 61 7.68 -2.06 7.39
N THR A 62 7.97 -0.76 7.47
CA THR A 62 9.34 -0.22 7.59
C THR A 62 9.79 -0.08 9.04
N ALA A 63 8.86 -0.06 9.99
CA ALA A 63 9.15 -0.08 11.43
C ALA A 63 9.38 -1.49 11.99
N GLN A 64 9.19 -2.54 11.18
CA GLN A 64 9.50 -3.94 11.51
C GLN A 64 10.96 -4.30 11.16
#